data_AF-A0A2E7AM94-F1
#
_entry.id   AF-A0A2E7AM94-F1
#
_cell.length_a   1.000
_cell.length_b   1.000
_cell.length_c   1.000
_cell.angle_alpha   90.00
_cell.angle_beta   90.00
_cell.angle_gamma   90.00
#
_symmetry.space_group_name_H-M   'P 1'
#
loop_
_entity.id
_entity.type
_entity.pdbx_description
1 polymer ?
#
loop_
_entity_poly.entity_id
_entity_poly.type
_entity_poly.pdbx_seq_one_letter_code
_entity_poly.pdbx_strand_id
1 'polypeptide(L)'
;MNVRIIGLLVLSATIACKGDPGSQPYQPKLENSKRGDHHDFPLGVLSATGRLIDGESEILIRDVGKGGAAEQAGLRVGDRIISAAGHKPARFSKETGTGLKGPQEALANAFDAAYAADPAVLTVEVRRGGTRLPLTVNLPGGRLKAAELLAGIATYLNASQQKNGRWQPGVGGDADVYMSAFCGMALLAADQERFLPAIKAAIRFINEKSTALIDPENPRVGPKSWQAASSAILMGEYQLATGDPSFFRFLEANCDLLAARVTTDGKMGHHFDIPYNGGGLVIINVQAHLAWALAEKCGYEINKGVWERSYREVKASVDGNTGALGYSSRAPRSPDISARTGAMASALVVAGRENEMARRLAGALVEHQGRMRHAHAMSSIGLIYGFAGLRGALPEGHEKVMRKWRPFLELSRNAAGSVSYFGGKRNIGGDQYLGLAPIGNAMVALMIASGEGKLHMHGGTRKVWFGGSR
;
A
#
# COMPACT_ATOMS: atom_id res chain seq x y z
N MET A 1 10.14 -24.66 -59.46
CA MET A 1 9.20 -24.10 -58.45
C MET A 1 10.02 -23.45 -57.35
N ASN A 2 10.18 -22.12 -57.40
CA ASN A 2 10.91 -21.35 -56.39
C ASN A 2 9.91 -20.59 -55.54
N VAL A 3 9.66 -21.05 -54.32
CA VAL A 3 8.81 -20.34 -53.35
C VAL A 3 9.70 -19.36 -52.59
N ARG A 4 9.53 -18.06 -52.85
CA ARG A 4 10.07 -16.97 -52.03
C ARG A 4 9.23 -16.87 -50.76
N ILE A 5 9.82 -17.19 -49.61
CA ILE A 5 9.25 -16.85 -48.31
C ILE A 5 9.65 -15.41 -48.00
N ILE A 6 8.70 -14.50 -48.12
CA ILE A 6 8.82 -13.12 -47.63
C ILE A 6 8.59 -13.19 -46.11
N GLY A 7 9.66 -13.10 -45.34
CA GLY A 7 9.59 -12.93 -43.89
C GLY A 7 9.05 -11.54 -43.57
N LEU A 8 7.79 -11.48 -43.13
CA LEU A 8 7.17 -10.28 -42.58
C LEU A 8 7.78 -10.07 -41.17
N LEU A 9 8.79 -9.20 -41.05
CA LEU A 9 9.25 -8.71 -39.76
C LEU A 9 8.17 -7.78 -39.19
N VAL A 10 7.30 -8.31 -38.33
CA VAL A 10 6.48 -7.50 -37.46
C VAL A 10 7.38 -6.99 -36.33
N LEU A 11 8.01 -5.82 -36.53
CA LEU A 11 8.56 -5.04 -35.43
C LEU A 11 7.40 -4.51 -34.59
N SER A 12 6.93 -5.31 -33.64
CA SER A 12 6.15 -4.79 -32.52
C SER A 12 7.10 -4.01 -31.62
N ALA A 13 7.20 -2.70 -31.84
CA ALA A 13 7.84 -1.78 -30.90
C ALA A 13 6.99 -1.74 -29.62
N THR A 14 7.25 -2.66 -28.69
CA THR A 14 6.70 -2.58 -27.35
C THR A 14 7.44 -1.47 -26.60
N ILE A 15 6.91 -0.25 -26.64
CA ILE A 15 7.36 0.84 -25.77
C ILE A 15 7.04 0.40 -24.32
N ALA A 16 8.06 -0.11 -23.65
CA ALA A 16 7.99 -0.66 -22.30
C ALA A 16 7.93 0.46 -21.26
N CYS A 17 7.37 0.15 -20.08
CA CYS A 17 7.24 1.06 -18.96
C CYS A 17 8.54 1.08 -18.14
N LYS A 18 9.67 1.35 -18.80
CA LYS A 18 10.88 1.81 -18.09
C LYS A 18 10.72 3.30 -17.83
N GLY A 19 11.03 3.74 -16.61
CA GLY A 19 11.11 5.17 -16.32
C GLY A 19 12.07 5.85 -17.29
N ASP A 20 11.77 7.08 -17.67
CA ASP A 20 12.56 7.79 -18.65
C ASP A 20 13.94 8.13 -18.04
N PRO A 21 15.06 7.78 -18.71
CA PRO A 21 16.39 8.11 -18.24
C PRO A 21 16.53 9.60 -17.92
N GLY A 22 16.96 9.94 -16.70
CA GLY A 22 17.13 11.33 -16.25
C GLY A 22 15.90 11.98 -15.62
N SER A 23 14.72 11.35 -15.65
CA SER A 23 13.55 11.84 -14.93
C SER A 23 13.74 11.75 -13.41
N GLN A 24 13.53 12.87 -12.71
CA GLN A 24 13.53 12.87 -11.25
C GLN A 24 12.18 12.42 -10.70
N PRO A 25 12.14 11.66 -9.58
CA PRO A 25 10.89 11.33 -8.92
C PRO A 25 10.15 12.58 -8.45
N TYR A 26 8.97 12.83 -9.01
CA TYR A 26 8.08 13.89 -8.57
C TYR A 26 7.49 13.56 -7.19
N GLN A 27 7.55 14.51 -6.26
CA GLN A 27 6.91 14.41 -4.95
C GLN A 27 5.71 15.36 -4.90
N PRO A 28 4.47 14.84 -4.85
CA PRO A 28 3.30 15.70 -4.89
C PRO A 28 3.19 16.55 -3.62
N LYS A 29 2.92 17.85 -3.80
CA LYS A 29 2.57 18.75 -2.68
C LYS A 29 1.13 18.53 -2.26
N LEU A 30 0.92 17.74 -1.21
CA LEU A 30 -0.41 17.35 -0.73
C LEU A 30 -0.76 18.08 0.57
N GLU A 31 -1.99 18.61 0.64
CA GLU A 31 -2.56 19.16 1.86
C GLU A 31 -3.54 18.17 2.49
N ASN A 32 -3.28 17.77 3.74
CA ASN A 32 -4.12 16.81 4.47
C ASN A 32 -5.48 17.42 4.82
N SER A 33 -6.56 16.82 4.30
CA SER A 33 -7.94 17.23 4.59
C SER A 33 -8.59 16.27 5.59
N LYS A 34 -8.37 16.49 6.90
CA LYS A 34 -8.90 15.60 7.95
C LYS A 34 -10.44 15.47 7.90
N ARG A 35 -11.13 16.56 7.55
CA ARG A 35 -12.59 16.63 7.43
C ARG A 35 -13.12 16.21 6.04
N GLY A 36 -12.23 16.07 5.06
CA GLY A 36 -12.60 15.74 3.67
C GLY A 36 -13.21 16.93 2.93
N ASP A 37 -12.72 18.13 3.21
CA ASP A 37 -13.11 19.38 2.54
C ASP A 37 -12.58 19.41 1.08
N HIS A 38 -11.45 18.75 0.85
CA HIS A 38 -10.83 18.57 -0.47
C HIS A 38 -10.03 17.26 -0.51
N HIS A 39 -9.64 16.83 -1.71
CA HIS A 39 -8.71 15.73 -1.90
C HIS A 39 -7.60 16.13 -2.87
N ASP A 40 -6.37 16.18 -2.35
CA ASP A 40 -5.17 16.31 -3.18
C ASP A 40 -4.66 14.93 -3.61
N PHE A 41 -4.24 14.80 -4.86
CA PHE A 41 -3.74 13.54 -5.41
C PHE A 41 -2.72 13.75 -6.54
N PRO A 42 -1.80 12.78 -6.74
CA PRO A 42 -0.88 12.82 -7.87
C PRO A 42 -1.61 12.62 -9.20
N LEU A 43 -1.15 13.30 -10.24
CA LEU A 43 -1.64 13.14 -11.62
C LEU A 43 -0.76 12.17 -12.43
N GLY A 44 -0.16 11.18 -11.75
CA GLY A 44 0.70 10.17 -12.34
C GLY A 44 1.91 10.74 -13.07
N VAL A 45 2.13 10.24 -14.30
CA VAL A 45 3.24 10.60 -15.18
C VAL A 45 3.30 12.08 -15.56
N LEU A 46 2.21 12.83 -15.38
CA LEU A 46 2.19 14.28 -15.64
C LEU A 46 3.13 15.04 -14.71
N SER A 47 3.51 14.46 -13.57
CA SER A 47 4.32 15.13 -12.54
C SER A 47 3.64 16.40 -12.05
N ALA A 48 2.38 16.29 -11.63
CA ALA A 48 1.58 17.39 -11.11
C ALA A 48 0.66 16.91 -9.98
N THR A 49 0.15 17.85 -9.18
CA THR A 49 -0.85 17.58 -8.13
C THR A 49 -2.20 18.19 -8.51
N GLY A 50 -3.25 17.36 -8.48
CA GLY A 50 -4.63 17.80 -8.62
C GLY A 50 -5.34 17.92 -7.27
N ARG A 51 -6.36 18.78 -7.23
CA ARG A 51 -7.32 18.92 -6.13
C ARG A 51 -8.74 18.75 -6.65
N LEU A 52 -9.57 18.07 -5.86
CA LEU A 52 -11.01 17.98 -6.06
C LEU A 52 -11.75 18.32 -4.76
N ILE A 53 -12.86 19.01 -4.90
CA ILE A 53 -13.87 19.23 -3.86
C ILE A 53 -15.16 18.49 -4.25
N ASP A 54 -15.96 18.13 -3.26
CA ASP A 54 -17.22 17.41 -3.45
C ASP A 54 -18.10 18.08 -4.52
N GLY A 55 -18.59 17.28 -5.47
CA GLY A 55 -19.39 17.75 -6.59
C GLY A 55 -18.61 18.33 -7.79
N GLU A 56 -17.29 18.55 -7.69
CA GLU A 56 -16.49 19.04 -8.82
C GLU A 56 -16.28 17.96 -9.89
N SER A 57 -16.36 18.35 -11.16
CA SER A 57 -15.91 17.54 -12.29
C SER A 57 -14.55 17.98 -12.84
N GLU A 58 -14.05 19.14 -12.45
CA GLU A 58 -12.81 19.69 -13.00
C GLU A 58 -11.67 19.59 -11.99
N ILE A 59 -10.52 19.06 -12.41
CA ILE A 59 -9.36 18.89 -11.53
C ILE A 59 -8.61 20.22 -11.43
N LEU A 60 -8.56 20.82 -10.24
CA LEU A 60 -7.75 22.03 -10.00
C LEU A 60 -6.27 21.66 -9.88
N ILE A 61 -5.41 22.30 -10.66
CA ILE A 61 -3.95 22.12 -10.57
C ILE A 61 -3.40 22.93 -9.39
N ARG A 62 -2.81 22.21 -8.42
CA ARG A 62 -2.21 22.79 -7.21
C ARG A 62 -0.71 22.94 -7.30
N ASP A 63 -0.06 22.05 -8.03
CA ASP A 63 1.38 22.03 -8.21
C ASP A 63 1.74 21.39 -9.54
N VAL A 64 2.82 21.87 -10.16
CA VAL A 64 3.40 21.33 -11.39
C VAL A 64 4.89 21.11 -11.15
N GLY A 65 5.34 19.88 -11.37
CA GLY A 65 6.73 19.48 -11.21
C GLY A 65 7.62 20.06 -12.30
N LYS A 66 8.72 20.70 -11.89
CA LYS A 66 9.71 21.27 -12.78
C LYS A 66 10.30 20.23 -13.73
N GLY A 67 10.36 20.54 -15.02
CA GLY A 67 10.83 19.68 -16.09
C GLY A 67 9.91 18.52 -16.44
N GLY A 68 8.78 18.36 -15.73
CA GLY A 68 7.82 17.26 -15.95
C GLY A 68 6.93 17.48 -17.17
N ALA A 69 6.25 16.41 -17.59
CA ALA A 69 5.39 16.41 -18.79
C ALA A 69 4.29 17.49 -18.75
N ALA A 70 3.71 17.75 -17.57
CA ALA A 70 2.74 18.84 -17.39
C ALA A 70 3.34 20.23 -17.67
N GLU A 71 4.53 20.54 -17.14
CA GLU A 71 5.19 21.84 -17.34
C GLU A 71 5.54 22.04 -18.82
N GLN A 72 6.10 21.01 -19.45
CA GLN A 72 6.49 21.03 -20.87
C GLN A 72 5.28 21.25 -21.79
N ALA A 73 4.12 20.69 -21.44
CA ALA A 73 2.86 20.91 -22.16
C ALA A 73 2.21 22.26 -21.87
N GLY A 74 2.78 23.07 -20.97
CA GLY A 74 2.30 24.39 -20.62
C GLY A 74 1.16 24.41 -19.60
N LEU A 75 0.94 23.32 -18.84
CA LEU A 75 0.01 23.28 -17.71
C LEU A 75 0.53 24.18 -16.57
N ARG A 76 -0.36 24.92 -15.91
CA ARG A 76 0.00 25.88 -14.86
C ARG A 76 -0.82 25.68 -13.59
N VAL A 77 -0.25 26.07 -12.46
CA VAL A 77 -1.00 26.18 -11.19
C VAL A 77 -2.19 27.10 -11.38
N GLY A 78 -3.36 26.68 -10.90
CA GLY A 78 -4.63 27.41 -11.07
C GLY A 78 -5.44 27.00 -12.31
N ASP A 79 -4.85 26.25 -13.25
CA ASP A 79 -5.62 25.64 -14.33
C ASP A 79 -6.64 24.63 -13.76
N ARG A 80 -7.74 24.45 -14.48
CA ARG A 80 -8.70 23.38 -14.22
C ARG A 80 -8.81 22.45 -15.41
N ILE A 81 -8.44 21.18 -15.25
CA ILE A 81 -8.64 20.17 -16.30
C ILE A 81 -10.13 19.86 -16.40
N ILE A 82 -10.74 20.18 -17.54
CA ILE A 82 -12.18 20.02 -17.81
C ILE A 82 -12.47 18.67 -18.45
N SER A 83 -11.58 18.23 -19.34
CA SER A 83 -11.68 16.94 -20.03
C SER A 83 -10.29 16.39 -20.36
N ALA A 84 -10.20 15.08 -20.48
CA ALA A 84 -9.02 14.36 -20.95
C ALA A 84 -9.45 13.41 -22.07
N ALA A 85 -8.69 13.38 -23.18
CA ALA A 85 -9.06 12.66 -24.39
C ALA A 85 -10.49 12.96 -24.88
N GLY A 86 -10.95 14.21 -24.78
CA GLY A 86 -12.29 14.65 -25.17
C GLY A 86 -13.43 14.25 -24.23
N HIS A 87 -13.16 13.53 -23.14
CA HIS A 87 -14.17 13.03 -22.21
C HIS A 87 -14.29 13.93 -20.98
N LYS A 88 -15.51 14.40 -20.70
CA LYS A 88 -15.83 15.10 -19.46
C LYS A 88 -16.15 14.10 -18.36
N PRO A 89 -15.51 14.17 -17.19
CA PRO A 89 -15.75 13.20 -16.13
C PRO A 89 -17.08 13.44 -15.41
N ALA A 90 -17.59 12.39 -14.78
CA ALA A 90 -18.63 12.52 -13.76
C ALA A 90 -18.12 13.34 -12.56
N ARG A 91 -19.05 13.83 -11.73
CA ARG A 91 -18.72 14.59 -10.52
C ARG A 91 -17.97 13.73 -9.50
N PHE A 92 -16.96 14.32 -8.87
CA PHE A 92 -16.29 13.77 -7.70
C PHE A 92 -17.24 13.72 -6.52
N SER A 93 -17.06 12.71 -5.66
CA SER A 93 -17.74 12.60 -4.37
C SER A 93 -16.72 12.41 -3.26
N LYS A 94 -16.89 13.11 -2.14
CA LYS A 94 -16.07 12.94 -0.93
C LYS A 94 -16.40 11.67 -0.13
N GLU A 95 -17.46 10.95 -0.51
CA GLU A 95 -17.78 9.67 0.11
C GLU A 95 -16.65 8.67 -0.10
N THR A 96 -16.25 7.99 0.97
CA THR A 96 -15.14 7.04 0.94
C THR A 96 -15.50 5.81 0.11
N GLY A 97 -16.78 5.41 0.08
CA GLY A 97 -17.26 4.25 -0.67
C GLY A 97 -17.18 4.40 -2.20
N THR A 98 -17.05 5.61 -2.74
CA THR A 98 -17.01 5.84 -4.19
C THR A 98 -15.64 5.55 -4.81
N GLY A 99 -14.59 5.32 -4.01
CA GLY A 99 -13.27 4.95 -4.52
C GLY A 99 -12.66 6.06 -5.40
N LEU A 100 -12.30 5.73 -6.65
CA LEU A 100 -11.70 6.65 -7.62
C LEU A 100 -12.71 7.24 -8.63
N LYS A 101 -14.01 6.94 -8.50
CA LYS A 101 -15.04 7.39 -9.45
C LYS A 101 -14.98 8.91 -9.68
N GLY A 102 -15.22 9.32 -10.93
CA GLY A 102 -15.23 10.73 -11.34
C GLY A 102 -13.93 11.13 -12.04
N PRO A 103 -13.37 12.32 -11.75
CA PRO A 103 -12.24 12.86 -12.52
C PRO A 103 -10.95 12.03 -12.40
N GLN A 104 -10.73 11.35 -11.27
CA GLN A 104 -9.56 10.48 -11.05
C GLN A 104 -9.57 9.28 -12.02
N GLU A 105 -10.64 8.51 -12.02
CA GLU A 105 -10.82 7.36 -12.92
C GLU A 105 -10.81 7.79 -14.40
N ALA A 106 -11.47 8.91 -14.75
CA ALA A 106 -11.49 9.40 -16.12
C ALA A 106 -10.09 9.78 -16.63
N LEU A 107 -9.29 10.48 -15.83
CA LEU A 107 -7.92 10.84 -16.20
C LEU A 107 -7.05 9.59 -16.39
N ALA A 108 -7.15 8.62 -15.48
CA ALA A 108 -6.41 7.37 -15.58
C ALA A 108 -6.77 6.56 -16.85
N ASN A 109 -8.05 6.49 -17.17
CA ASN A 109 -8.51 5.84 -18.39
C ASN A 109 -8.04 6.58 -19.65
N ALA A 110 -7.96 7.92 -19.60
CA ALA A 110 -7.41 8.71 -20.69
C ALA A 110 -5.91 8.47 -20.89
N PHE A 111 -5.13 8.24 -19.83
CA PHE A 111 -3.74 7.79 -19.98
C PHE A 111 -3.65 6.44 -20.69
N ASP A 112 -4.41 5.44 -20.23
CA ASP A 112 -4.38 4.11 -20.84
C ASP A 112 -4.72 4.13 -22.34
N ALA A 113 -5.74 4.93 -22.71
CA ALA A 113 -6.10 5.15 -24.11
C ALA A 113 -4.99 5.87 -24.90
N ALA A 114 -4.36 6.90 -24.33
CA ALA A 114 -3.27 7.63 -24.97
C ALA A 114 -2.03 6.75 -25.23
N TYR A 115 -1.69 5.84 -24.32
CA TYR A 115 -0.62 4.86 -24.53
C TYR A 115 -0.97 3.74 -25.53
N ALA A 116 -2.15 3.79 -26.16
CA ALA A 116 -2.47 2.94 -27.29
C ALA A 116 -2.07 3.53 -28.65
N ALA A 117 -1.74 4.82 -28.70
CA ALA A 117 -1.21 5.47 -29.88
C ALA A 117 0.32 5.51 -29.88
N ASP A 118 0.90 5.69 -31.07
CA ASP A 118 2.33 5.97 -31.27
C ASP A 118 2.46 7.23 -32.17
N PRO A 119 2.95 8.37 -31.65
CA PRO A 119 3.45 8.59 -30.29
C PRO A 119 2.34 8.63 -29.22
N ALA A 120 2.68 8.29 -27.97
CA ALA A 120 1.77 8.35 -26.84
C ALA A 120 1.49 9.80 -26.41
N VAL A 121 0.36 10.34 -26.87
CA VAL A 121 -0.01 11.75 -26.69
C VAL A 121 -1.38 11.85 -26.02
N LEU A 122 -1.47 12.65 -24.96
CA LEU A 122 -2.72 12.98 -24.28
C LEU A 122 -3.14 14.42 -24.60
N THR A 123 -4.34 14.59 -25.13
CA THR A 123 -4.99 15.90 -25.20
C THR A 123 -5.80 16.15 -23.92
N VAL A 124 -5.58 17.31 -23.29
CA VAL A 124 -6.39 17.79 -22.16
C VAL A 124 -6.98 19.16 -22.50
N GLU A 125 -8.24 19.38 -22.17
CA GLU A 125 -8.86 20.71 -22.21
C GLU A 125 -8.74 21.35 -20.83
N VAL A 126 -8.17 22.54 -20.75
CA VAL A 126 -8.01 23.28 -19.49
C VAL A 126 -8.79 24.58 -19.51
N ARG A 127 -9.29 24.98 -18.35
CA ARG A 127 -9.83 26.31 -18.07
C ARG A 127 -8.77 27.15 -17.37
N ARG A 128 -8.37 28.26 -17.98
CA ARG A 128 -7.40 29.23 -17.46
C ARG A 128 -7.97 30.63 -17.57
N GLY A 129 -8.13 31.31 -16.43
CA GLY A 129 -8.66 32.69 -16.42
C GLY A 129 -10.04 32.83 -17.09
N GLY A 130 -10.87 31.78 -17.07
CA GLY A 130 -12.18 31.75 -17.75
C GLY A 130 -12.16 31.26 -19.20
N THR A 131 -10.99 31.21 -19.85
CA THR A 131 -10.83 30.73 -21.22
C THR A 131 -10.57 29.23 -21.26
N ARG A 132 -11.10 28.53 -22.27
CA ARG A 132 -10.78 27.13 -22.55
C ARG A 132 -9.64 27.02 -23.54
N LEU A 133 -8.67 26.18 -23.24
CA LEU A 133 -7.46 25.99 -24.05
C LEU A 133 -7.16 24.49 -24.16
N PRO A 134 -6.91 23.96 -25.36
CA PRO A 134 -6.39 22.61 -25.51
C PRO A 134 -4.89 22.60 -25.22
N LEU A 135 -4.44 21.63 -24.43
CA LEU A 135 -3.02 21.30 -24.25
C LEU A 135 -2.77 19.89 -24.76
N THR A 136 -1.60 19.70 -25.37
CA THR A 136 -1.13 18.40 -25.86
C THR A 136 0.06 17.98 -25.02
N VAL A 137 -0.04 16.84 -24.36
CA VAL A 137 0.98 16.31 -23.46
C VAL A 137 1.61 15.07 -24.09
N ASN A 138 2.92 15.12 -24.31
CA ASN A 138 3.69 13.91 -24.63
C ASN A 138 3.84 13.09 -23.34
N LEU A 139 3.32 11.86 -23.34
CA LEU A 139 3.34 11.03 -22.14
C LEU A 139 4.69 10.29 -22.03
N PRO A 140 5.38 10.38 -20.88
CA PRO A 140 6.65 9.69 -20.66
C PRO A 140 6.44 8.22 -20.31
N GLY A 141 7.42 7.38 -20.62
CA GLY A 141 7.35 5.93 -20.40
C GLY A 141 6.32 5.22 -21.29
N GLY A 142 5.82 4.08 -20.83
CA GLY A 142 4.91 3.22 -21.59
C GLY A 142 3.63 2.86 -20.82
N ARG A 143 2.86 1.93 -21.41
CA ARG A 143 1.67 1.34 -20.76
C ARG A 143 2.04 0.73 -19.42
N LEU A 144 1.21 0.94 -18.39
CA LEU A 144 1.40 0.36 -17.07
C LEU A 144 1.55 -1.18 -17.15
N LYS A 145 2.69 -1.66 -16.67
CA LYS A 145 2.98 -3.07 -16.42
C LYS A 145 3.37 -3.23 -14.96
N ALA A 146 2.58 -4.00 -14.22
CA ALA A 146 2.70 -4.08 -12.76
C ALA A 146 4.08 -4.61 -12.31
N ALA A 147 4.61 -5.65 -12.98
CA ALA A 147 5.92 -6.20 -12.68
C ALA A 147 7.07 -5.19 -12.93
N GLU A 148 7.00 -4.41 -14.01
CA GLU A 148 7.99 -3.36 -14.30
C GLU A 148 7.91 -2.24 -13.25
N LEU A 149 6.70 -1.83 -12.87
CA LEU A 149 6.50 -0.84 -11.79
C LEU A 149 7.02 -1.35 -10.45
N LEU A 150 6.77 -2.61 -10.08
CA LEU A 150 7.31 -3.21 -8.86
C LEU A 150 8.85 -3.22 -8.86
N ALA A 151 9.48 -3.57 -9.98
CA ALA A 151 10.94 -3.55 -10.12
C ALA A 151 11.51 -2.12 -10.02
N GLY A 152 10.83 -1.13 -10.60
CA GLY A 152 11.20 0.29 -10.51
C GLY A 152 11.06 0.83 -9.09
N ILE A 153 9.97 0.51 -8.39
CA ILE A 153 9.78 0.82 -6.97
C ILE A 153 10.90 0.21 -6.12
N ALA A 154 11.21 -1.07 -6.31
CA ALA A 154 12.26 -1.74 -5.54
C ALA A 154 13.64 -1.10 -5.76
N THR A 155 13.94 -0.72 -7.01
CA THR A 155 15.17 0.01 -7.36
C THR A 155 15.23 1.36 -6.64
N TYR A 156 14.13 2.12 -6.65
CA TYR A 156 14.03 3.40 -5.94
C TYR A 156 14.18 3.24 -4.42
N LEU A 157 13.51 2.26 -3.82
CA LEU A 157 13.60 1.99 -2.38
C LEU A 157 15.03 1.61 -1.99
N ASN A 158 15.69 0.74 -2.76
CA ASN A 158 17.08 0.38 -2.52
C ASN A 158 18.02 1.59 -2.61
N ALA A 159 17.84 2.45 -3.62
CA ALA A 159 18.66 3.65 -3.80
C ALA A 159 18.42 4.76 -2.75
N SER A 160 17.22 4.80 -2.17
CA SER A 160 16.82 5.81 -1.17
C SER A 160 17.01 5.34 0.28
N GLN A 161 17.46 4.11 0.49
CA GLN A 161 17.79 3.62 1.83
C GLN A 161 19.00 4.39 2.39
N GLN A 162 18.89 4.83 3.63
CA GLN A 162 20.00 5.50 4.33
C GLN A 162 21.06 4.47 4.75
N LYS A 163 22.29 4.93 5.00
CA LYS A 163 23.43 4.08 5.38
C LYS A 163 23.16 3.16 6.58
N ASN A 164 22.32 3.61 7.52
CA ASN A 164 21.95 2.82 8.70
C ASN A 164 20.81 1.82 8.45
N GLY A 165 20.30 1.67 7.22
CA GLY A 165 19.26 0.71 6.87
C GLY A 165 17.82 1.22 6.92
N ARG A 166 17.58 2.46 7.37
CA ARG A 166 16.22 3.04 7.42
C ARG A 166 15.87 3.82 6.14
N TRP A 167 14.59 4.15 6.00
CA TRP A 167 14.12 5.17 5.06
C TRP A 167 13.76 6.47 5.77
N GLN A 168 13.82 7.59 5.06
CA GLN A 168 13.54 8.91 5.64
C GLN A 168 12.08 9.02 6.11
N PRO A 169 11.82 9.16 7.42
CA PRO A 169 10.47 9.39 7.93
C PRO A 169 10.06 10.85 7.75
N GLY A 170 8.77 11.14 7.93
CA GLY A 170 8.28 12.52 7.92
C GLY A 170 8.56 13.29 9.23
N VAL A 171 8.47 12.62 10.39
CA VAL A 171 8.72 13.25 11.70
C VAL A 171 9.75 12.55 12.60
N GLY A 172 10.26 11.39 12.19
CA GLY A 172 11.19 10.60 13.01
C GLY A 172 10.50 9.80 14.12
N GLY A 173 11.30 9.22 15.03
CA GLY A 173 10.79 8.40 16.13
C GLY A 173 10.12 7.12 15.63
N ASP A 174 9.02 6.70 16.23
CA ASP A 174 8.39 5.39 15.96
C ASP A 174 8.02 5.12 14.50
N ALA A 175 7.85 6.19 13.73
CA ALA A 175 7.54 6.14 12.32
C ALA A 175 8.64 5.46 11.48
N ASP A 176 9.91 5.54 11.89
CA ASP A 176 11.03 5.00 11.11
C ASP A 176 11.07 3.46 11.12
N VAL A 177 10.81 2.83 12.27
CA VAL A 177 10.72 1.37 12.42
C VAL A 177 9.57 0.83 11.59
N TYR A 178 8.37 1.39 11.79
CA TYR A 178 7.15 0.93 11.12
C TYR A 178 7.27 1.12 9.60
N MET A 179 7.86 2.23 9.16
CA MET A 179 8.08 2.47 7.73
C MET A 179 9.12 1.51 7.15
N SER A 180 10.26 1.34 7.81
CA SER A 180 11.34 0.47 7.33
C SER A 180 10.90 -0.99 7.22
N ALA A 181 9.97 -1.44 8.07
CA ALA A 181 9.37 -2.77 7.96
C ALA A 181 8.65 -2.98 6.62
N PHE A 182 7.80 -2.02 6.20
CA PHE A 182 7.11 -2.11 4.90
C PHE A 182 8.03 -1.96 3.70
N CYS A 183 9.04 -1.09 3.77
CA CYS A 183 10.03 -1.00 2.69
C CYS A 183 10.83 -2.30 2.56
N GLY A 184 11.23 -2.91 3.68
CA GLY A 184 11.87 -4.24 3.68
C GLY A 184 10.98 -5.31 3.04
N MET A 185 9.70 -5.35 3.37
CA MET A 185 8.74 -6.28 2.76
C MET A 185 8.54 -6.01 1.27
N ALA A 186 8.52 -4.75 0.84
CA ALA A 186 8.42 -4.39 -0.57
C ALA A 186 9.65 -4.85 -1.38
N LEU A 187 10.86 -4.72 -0.83
CA LEU A 187 12.08 -5.26 -1.43
C LEU A 187 12.07 -6.78 -1.48
N LEU A 188 11.59 -7.44 -0.42
CA LEU A 188 11.45 -8.89 -0.37
C LEU A 188 10.48 -9.39 -1.45
N ALA A 189 9.35 -8.72 -1.60
CA ALA A 189 8.34 -9.03 -2.61
C ALA A 189 8.82 -8.86 -4.06
N ALA A 190 9.81 -7.99 -4.29
CA ALA A 190 10.43 -7.81 -5.60
C ALA A 190 11.32 -8.99 -6.03
N ASP A 191 11.62 -9.91 -5.11
CA ASP A 191 12.19 -11.24 -5.38
C ASP A 191 13.49 -11.20 -6.19
N GLN A 192 14.45 -10.37 -5.76
CA GLN A 192 15.73 -10.21 -6.42
C GLN A 192 16.86 -10.19 -5.40
N GLU A 193 17.84 -11.10 -5.57
CA GLU A 193 18.96 -11.28 -4.63
C GLU A 193 19.73 -10.00 -4.34
N ARG A 194 19.86 -9.12 -5.35
CA ARG A 194 20.54 -7.82 -5.21
C ARG A 194 19.97 -6.93 -4.10
N PHE A 195 18.73 -7.15 -3.67
CA PHE A 195 18.09 -6.38 -2.58
C PHE A 195 18.27 -7.01 -1.19
N LEU A 196 18.83 -8.23 -1.09
CA LEU A 196 19.05 -8.91 0.19
C LEU A 196 19.87 -8.08 1.19
N PRO A 197 20.97 -7.38 0.78
CA PRO A 197 21.71 -6.53 1.71
C PRO A 197 20.87 -5.42 2.32
N ALA A 198 20.00 -4.77 1.52
CA ALA A 198 19.11 -3.71 1.97
C ALA A 198 18.03 -4.23 2.93
N ILE A 199 17.46 -5.41 2.66
CA ILE A 199 16.49 -6.06 3.56
C ILE A 199 17.15 -6.37 4.90
N LYS A 200 18.34 -6.98 4.90
CA LYS A 200 19.12 -7.26 6.13
C LYS A 200 19.48 -5.99 6.89
N ALA A 201 19.83 -4.91 6.19
CA ALA A 201 20.10 -3.61 6.81
C ALA A 201 18.87 -3.03 7.51
N ALA A 202 17.68 -3.14 6.88
CA ALA A 202 16.42 -2.71 7.48
C ALA A 202 16.08 -3.51 8.76
N ILE A 203 16.26 -4.84 8.74
CA ILE A 203 16.02 -5.67 9.93
C ILE A 203 16.99 -5.32 11.06
N ARG A 204 18.27 -5.09 10.76
CA ARG A 204 19.27 -4.65 11.75
C ARG A 204 18.91 -3.30 12.37
N PHE A 205 18.55 -2.32 11.54
CA PHE A 205 18.07 -1.02 12.00
C PHE A 205 16.88 -1.15 12.96
N ILE A 206 15.87 -1.94 12.56
CA ILE A 206 14.67 -2.19 13.35
C ILE A 206 15.04 -2.83 14.70
N ASN A 207 15.94 -3.82 14.68
CA ASN A 207 16.38 -4.45 15.91
C ASN A 207 17.06 -3.45 16.86
N GLU A 208 18.05 -2.70 16.37
CA GLU A 208 18.79 -1.72 17.17
C GLU A 208 17.88 -0.62 17.73
N LYS A 209 16.90 -0.17 16.95
CA LYS A 209 16.02 0.93 17.31
C LYS A 209 14.80 0.51 18.14
N SER A 210 14.40 -0.75 18.07
CA SER A 210 13.10 -1.22 18.54
C SER A 210 13.19 -2.50 19.35
N THR A 211 13.53 -3.63 18.73
CA THR A 211 13.46 -4.95 19.37
C THR A 211 14.47 -5.12 20.50
N ALA A 212 15.64 -4.51 20.41
CA ALA A 212 16.65 -4.52 21.47
C ALA A 212 16.22 -3.78 22.75
N LEU A 213 15.13 -3.01 22.70
CA LEU A 213 14.58 -2.29 23.86
C LEU A 213 13.56 -3.12 24.66
N ILE A 214 13.25 -4.34 24.21
CA ILE A 214 12.29 -5.22 24.89
C ILE A 214 12.92 -5.74 26.18
N ASP A 215 12.19 -5.57 27.29
CA ASP A 215 12.47 -6.25 28.55
C ASP A 215 11.54 -7.47 28.66
N PRO A 216 12.06 -8.70 28.58
CA PRO A 216 11.26 -9.92 28.68
C PRO A 216 10.45 -10.02 29.98
N GLU A 217 10.93 -9.42 31.07
CA GLU A 217 10.29 -9.50 32.39
C GLU A 217 9.27 -8.38 32.62
N ASN A 218 9.24 -7.37 31.73
CA ASN A 218 8.36 -6.22 31.88
C ASN A 218 7.70 -5.82 30.55
N PRO A 219 6.46 -6.26 30.28
CA PRO A 219 5.77 -5.97 29.03
C PRO A 219 5.41 -4.49 28.83
N ARG A 220 5.63 -3.63 29.83
CA ARG A 220 5.49 -2.17 29.70
C ARG A 220 6.70 -1.54 28.99
N VAL A 221 7.85 -2.20 29.02
CA VAL A 221 9.10 -1.72 28.41
C VAL A 221 9.21 -2.27 26.98
N GLY A 222 9.86 -1.52 26.11
CA GLY A 222 10.01 -1.85 24.69
C GLY A 222 9.08 -1.05 23.76
N PRO A 223 9.06 -1.40 22.47
CA PRO A 223 8.46 -0.58 21.43
C PRO A 223 6.93 -0.58 21.49
N LYS A 224 6.29 0.27 20.68
CA LYS A 224 4.84 0.21 20.46
C LYS A 224 4.44 -1.11 19.83
N SER A 225 3.24 -1.59 20.14
CA SER A 225 2.71 -2.85 19.61
C SER A 225 2.65 -2.86 18.07
N TRP A 226 2.43 -1.72 17.42
CA TRP A 226 2.51 -1.60 15.95
C TRP A 226 3.91 -1.88 15.40
N GLN A 227 4.95 -1.37 16.08
CA GLN A 227 6.34 -1.61 15.70
C GLN A 227 6.70 -3.08 15.90
N ALA A 228 6.34 -3.65 17.06
CA ALA A 228 6.59 -5.06 17.33
C ALA A 228 5.93 -5.97 16.29
N ALA A 229 4.65 -5.73 15.97
CA ALA A 229 3.92 -6.52 14.99
C ALA A 229 4.50 -6.40 13.57
N SER A 230 4.72 -5.17 13.06
CA SER A 230 5.31 -4.99 11.73
C SER A 230 6.73 -5.54 11.60
N SER A 231 7.53 -5.46 12.67
CA SER A 231 8.88 -6.03 12.73
C SER A 231 8.82 -7.55 12.64
N ALA A 232 7.97 -8.19 13.44
CA ALA A 232 7.74 -9.63 13.41
C ALA A 232 7.20 -10.11 12.05
N ILE A 233 6.28 -9.37 11.42
CA ILE A 233 5.79 -9.69 10.06
C ILE A 233 6.95 -9.69 9.06
N LEU A 234 7.78 -8.64 9.02
CA LEU A 234 8.94 -8.59 8.13
C LEU A 234 9.92 -9.75 8.40
N MET A 235 10.27 -10.00 9.67
CA MET A 235 11.23 -11.05 10.03
C MET A 235 10.69 -12.46 9.70
N GLY A 236 9.40 -12.70 9.92
CA GLY A 236 8.74 -13.95 9.56
C GLY A 236 8.72 -14.17 8.04
N GLU A 237 8.30 -13.17 7.27
CA GLU A 237 8.36 -13.23 5.79
C GLU A 237 9.79 -13.44 5.28
N TYR A 238 10.76 -12.74 5.88
CA TYR A 238 12.17 -12.89 5.53
C TYR A 238 12.66 -14.33 5.71
N GLN A 239 12.42 -14.93 6.88
CA GLN A 239 12.84 -16.31 7.16
C GLN A 239 12.11 -17.30 6.25
N LEU A 240 10.82 -17.10 5.99
CA LEU A 240 10.05 -17.96 5.08
C LEU A 240 10.56 -17.86 3.64
N ALA A 241 10.93 -16.66 3.19
CA ALA A 241 11.42 -16.41 1.85
C ALA A 241 12.84 -16.93 1.60
N THR A 242 13.72 -16.82 2.60
CA THR A 242 15.17 -17.10 2.44
C THR A 242 15.62 -18.39 3.11
N GLY A 243 14.88 -18.90 4.10
CA GLY A 243 15.33 -19.96 4.98
C GLY A 243 16.35 -19.52 6.04
N ASP A 244 16.76 -18.24 6.06
CA ASP A 244 17.79 -17.72 6.97
C ASP A 244 17.19 -17.40 8.36
N PRO A 245 17.56 -18.13 9.42
CA PRO A 245 17.01 -17.94 10.76
C PRO A 245 17.79 -16.90 11.58
N SER A 246 18.74 -16.15 10.99
CA SER A 246 19.65 -15.23 11.73
C SER A 246 18.92 -14.17 12.58
N PHE A 247 17.66 -13.89 12.27
CA PHE A 247 16.83 -12.93 12.98
C PHE A 247 15.70 -13.57 13.82
N PHE A 248 15.68 -14.90 13.95
CA PHE A 248 14.59 -15.62 14.64
C PHE A 248 14.41 -15.18 16.10
N ARG A 249 15.49 -14.98 16.84
CA ARG A 249 15.41 -14.47 18.23
C ARG A 249 14.72 -13.10 18.34
N PHE A 250 14.82 -12.27 17.30
CA PHE A 250 14.16 -10.96 17.27
C PHE A 250 12.69 -11.11 16.93
N LEU A 251 12.35 -12.03 16.03
CA LEU A 251 10.98 -12.42 15.74
C LEU A 251 10.27 -12.90 17.02
N GLU A 252 10.90 -13.84 17.74
CA GLU A 252 10.41 -14.39 19.01
C GLU A 252 10.17 -13.29 20.05
N ALA A 253 11.16 -12.44 20.32
CA ALA A 253 11.04 -11.34 21.30
C ALA A 253 9.87 -10.38 21.01
N ASN A 254 9.63 -10.06 19.73
CA ASN A 254 8.47 -9.24 19.35
C ASN A 254 7.15 -9.99 19.55
N CYS A 255 7.08 -11.27 19.20
CA CYS A 255 5.90 -12.10 19.38
C CYS A 255 5.53 -12.29 20.86
N ASP A 256 6.51 -12.50 21.72
CA ASP A 256 6.34 -12.64 23.18
C ASP A 256 5.86 -11.35 23.82
N LEU A 257 6.46 -10.21 23.44
CA LEU A 257 5.99 -8.90 23.90
C LEU A 257 4.51 -8.66 23.53
N LEU A 258 4.14 -8.98 22.29
CA LEU A 258 2.74 -8.85 21.85
C LEU A 258 1.84 -9.76 22.68
N ALA A 259 2.26 -10.98 22.97
CA ALA A 259 1.47 -11.94 23.73
C ALA A 259 1.25 -11.48 25.18
N ALA A 260 2.30 -10.96 25.81
CA ALA A 260 2.26 -10.43 27.18
C ALA A 260 1.40 -9.15 27.32
N ARG A 261 1.13 -8.45 26.21
CA ARG A 261 0.29 -7.23 26.18
C ARG A 261 -1.18 -7.49 25.89
N VAL A 262 -1.58 -8.74 25.61
CA VAL A 262 -3.00 -9.09 25.49
C VAL A 262 -3.63 -9.09 26.88
N THR A 263 -4.63 -8.24 27.10
CA THR A 263 -5.33 -8.19 28.40
C THR A 263 -6.16 -9.45 28.66
N THR A 264 -6.67 -9.57 29.88
CA THR A 264 -7.64 -10.62 30.28
C THR A 264 -8.85 -10.68 29.35
N ASP A 265 -9.32 -9.53 28.86
CA ASP A 265 -10.44 -9.39 27.94
C ASP A 265 -10.04 -9.54 26.46
N GLY A 266 -8.77 -9.80 26.17
CA GLY A 266 -8.27 -9.98 24.80
C GLY A 266 -7.95 -8.68 24.06
N LYS A 267 -7.95 -7.53 24.75
CA LYS A 267 -7.71 -6.23 24.11
C LYS A 267 -6.23 -5.91 24.05
N MET A 268 -5.87 -5.04 23.11
CA MET A 268 -4.53 -4.48 22.99
C MET A 268 -4.57 -2.97 22.73
N GLY A 269 -3.51 -2.28 23.13
CA GLY A 269 -3.31 -0.85 22.91
C GLY A 269 -2.07 -0.55 22.05
N HIS A 270 -1.77 0.74 21.88
CA HIS A 270 -0.50 1.16 21.25
C HIS A 270 0.72 0.68 22.06
N HIS A 271 0.58 0.59 23.38
CA HIS A 271 1.55 0.04 24.33
C HIS A 271 0.83 -0.99 25.23
N PHE A 272 1.38 -1.23 26.42
CA PHE A 272 0.73 -2.04 27.46
C PHE A 272 -0.62 -1.47 27.92
N ASP A 273 -0.69 -0.14 28.14
CA ASP A 273 -1.92 0.49 28.60
C ASP A 273 -2.98 0.57 27.49
N ILE A 274 -4.25 0.36 27.87
CA ILE A 274 -5.36 0.30 26.92
C ILE A 274 -5.99 1.69 26.72
N PRO A 275 -5.90 2.26 25.50
CA PRO A 275 -6.43 3.59 25.23
C PRO A 275 -7.97 3.59 25.15
N TYR A 276 -8.55 4.80 25.04
CA TYR A 276 -9.98 5.03 24.79
C TYR A 276 -10.90 4.40 25.85
N ASN A 277 -10.65 4.70 27.12
CA ASN A 277 -11.44 4.20 28.26
C ASN A 277 -11.51 2.66 28.30
N GLY A 278 -10.41 1.98 27.97
CA GLY A 278 -10.34 0.52 27.95
C GLY A 278 -11.01 -0.13 26.74
N GLY A 279 -11.27 0.62 25.67
CA GLY A 279 -11.86 0.11 24.43
C GLY A 279 -10.90 -0.78 23.63
N GLY A 280 -9.60 -0.47 23.68
CA GLY A 280 -8.59 -1.17 22.89
C GLY A 280 -8.62 -0.81 21.40
N LEU A 281 -7.74 -1.45 20.64
CA LEU A 281 -7.49 -1.19 19.24
C LEU A 281 -7.42 -2.50 18.46
N VAL A 282 -8.52 -2.90 17.79
CA VAL A 282 -8.56 -4.15 17.03
C VAL A 282 -7.48 -4.20 15.95
N ILE A 283 -7.08 -3.06 15.39
CA ILE A 283 -5.97 -3.02 14.42
C ILE A 283 -4.64 -3.54 14.99
N ILE A 284 -4.41 -3.41 16.30
CA ILE A 284 -3.25 -4.04 16.96
C ILE A 284 -3.45 -5.53 17.10
N ASN A 285 -4.62 -5.96 17.57
CA ASN A 285 -4.93 -7.38 17.70
C ASN A 285 -4.67 -8.11 16.39
N VAL A 286 -5.22 -7.63 15.28
CA VAL A 286 -5.14 -8.32 13.99
C VAL A 286 -3.72 -8.33 13.39
N GLN A 287 -2.91 -7.29 13.65
CA GLN A 287 -1.50 -7.30 13.24
C GLN A 287 -0.68 -8.27 14.10
N ALA A 288 -0.98 -8.38 15.40
CA ALA A 288 -0.36 -9.37 16.27
C ALA A 288 -0.73 -10.79 15.84
N HIS A 289 -2.00 -11.05 15.48
CA HIS A 289 -2.44 -12.32 14.89
C HIS A 289 -1.67 -12.66 13.61
N LEU A 290 -1.48 -11.71 12.70
CA LEU A 290 -0.70 -11.93 11.48
C LEU A 290 0.78 -12.22 11.79
N ALA A 291 1.37 -11.47 12.72
CA ALA A 291 2.74 -11.69 13.18
C ALA A 291 2.92 -13.11 13.77
N TRP A 292 2.05 -13.52 14.70
CA TRP A 292 2.09 -14.86 15.29
C TRP A 292 1.89 -15.96 14.25
N ALA A 293 0.94 -15.79 13.32
CA ALA A 293 0.68 -16.77 12.27
C ALA A 293 1.90 -16.99 11.35
N LEU A 294 2.61 -15.91 10.99
CA LEU A 294 3.86 -16.00 10.23
C LEU A 294 4.99 -16.61 11.06
N ALA A 295 5.10 -16.22 12.34
CA ALA A 295 6.10 -16.74 13.25
C ALA A 295 5.95 -18.25 13.49
N GLU A 296 4.71 -18.75 13.59
CA GLU A 296 4.43 -20.19 13.72
C GLU A 296 4.98 -20.98 12.53
N LYS A 297 4.87 -20.44 11.31
CA LYS A 297 5.49 -21.07 10.13
C LYS A 297 7.03 -21.07 10.16
N CYS A 298 7.63 -20.23 11.01
CA CYS A 298 9.06 -20.12 11.25
C CYS A 298 9.54 -20.98 12.44
N GLY A 299 8.63 -21.64 13.17
CA GLY A 299 8.93 -22.48 14.32
C GLY A 299 8.64 -21.85 15.69
N TYR A 300 8.02 -20.66 15.75
CA TYR A 300 7.58 -20.06 17.01
C TYR A 300 6.34 -20.78 17.56
N GLU A 301 6.34 -21.13 18.85
CA GLU A 301 5.19 -21.76 19.49
C GLU A 301 4.19 -20.71 19.99
N ILE A 302 3.06 -20.55 19.27
CA ILE A 302 2.03 -19.60 19.68
C ILE A 302 1.40 -20.02 21.02
N ASN A 303 1.29 -19.07 21.96
CA ASN A 303 0.42 -19.21 23.11
C ASN A 303 -1.06 -19.25 22.68
N LYS A 304 -1.63 -20.45 22.56
CA LYS A 304 -3.01 -20.68 22.12
C LYS A 304 -4.05 -19.94 22.99
N GLY A 305 -3.82 -19.87 24.30
CA GLY A 305 -4.72 -19.15 25.22
C GLY A 305 -4.75 -17.65 24.93
N VAL A 306 -3.59 -17.04 24.64
CA VAL A 306 -3.49 -15.63 24.24
C VAL A 306 -4.18 -15.40 22.89
N TRP A 307 -3.94 -16.27 21.91
CA TRP A 307 -4.59 -16.22 20.60
C TRP A 307 -6.11 -16.19 20.74
N GLU A 308 -6.69 -17.18 21.44
CA GLU A 308 -8.14 -17.29 21.62
C GLU A 308 -8.73 -16.11 22.39
N ARG A 309 -8.06 -15.63 23.45
CA ARG A 309 -8.51 -14.43 24.16
C ARG A 309 -8.56 -13.22 23.24
N SER A 310 -7.49 -12.96 22.50
CA SER A 310 -7.46 -11.84 21.56
C SER A 310 -8.47 -12.01 20.41
N TYR A 311 -8.66 -13.23 19.91
CA TYR A 311 -9.58 -13.49 18.81
C TYR A 311 -11.05 -13.25 19.22
N ARG A 312 -11.43 -13.48 20.48
CA ARG A 312 -12.77 -13.12 20.98
C ARG A 312 -13.07 -11.62 20.84
N GLU A 313 -12.12 -10.75 21.19
CA GLU A 313 -12.25 -9.30 20.97
C GLU A 313 -12.42 -8.97 19.48
N VAL A 314 -11.63 -9.61 18.61
CA VAL A 314 -11.74 -9.42 17.16
C VAL A 314 -13.11 -9.85 16.64
N LYS A 315 -13.61 -11.03 17.02
CA LYS A 315 -14.94 -11.52 16.64
C LYS A 315 -16.05 -10.58 17.11
N ALA A 316 -15.96 -10.09 18.34
CA ALA A 316 -16.94 -9.15 18.88
C ALA A 316 -16.91 -7.77 18.18
N SER A 317 -15.84 -7.44 17.44
CA SER A 317 -15.73 -6.21 16.68
C SER A 317 -16.31 -6.26 15.26
N VAL A 318 -16.84 -7.42 14.83
CA VAL A 318 -17.46 -7.56 13.51
C VAL A 318 -18.70 -6.68 13.44
N ASP A 319 -18.75 -5.82 12.43
CA ASP A 319 -19.89 -4.98 12.12
C ASP A 319 -21.03 -5.84 11.55
N GLY A 320 -22.20 -5.78 12.19
CA GLY A 320 -23.39 -6.51 11.73
C GLY A 320 -23.87 -6.09 10.34
N ASN A 321 -23.58 -4.85 9.92
CA ASN A 321 -24.07 -4.31 8.65
C ASN A 321 -23.13 -4.57 7.47
N THR A 322 -21.82 -4.52 7.70
CA THR A 322 -20.82 -4.63 6.62
C THR A 322 -20.10 -5.98 6.61
N GLY A 323 -20.15 -6.74 7.72
CA GLY A 323 -19.33 -7.93 7.91
C GLY A 323 -17.83 -7.66 8.05
N ALA A 324 -17.40 -6.39 8.06
CA ALA A 324 -16.02 -5.98 8.27
C ALA A 324 -15.69 -5.77 9.76
N LEU A 325 -14.42 -5.58 10.09
CA LEU A 325 -13.99 -5.29 11.46
C LEU A 325 -14.10 -3.80 11.80
N GLY A 326 -14.86 -3.51 12.85
CA GLY A 326 -14.96 -2.22 13.51
C GLY A 326 -13.73 -1.85 14.32
N TYR A 327 -13.82 -0.75 15.07
CA TYR A 327 -12.69 -0.20 15.82
C TYR A 327 -12.30 -1.03 17.05
N SER A 328 -13.32 -1.52 17.74
CA SER A 328 -13.24 -2.42 18.90
C SER A 328 -14.59 -3.14 19.04
N SER A 329 -14.68 -4.11 19.94
CA SER A 329 -15.95 -4.71 20.36
C SER A 329 -16.95 -3.67 20.88
N ARG A 330 -16.46 -2.55 21.43
CA ARG A 330 -17.30 -1.43 21.91
C ARG A 330 -17.70 -0.45 20.81
N ALA A 331 -17.05 -0.51 19.65
CA ALA A 331 -17.32 0.35 18.50
C ALA A 331 -17.26 -0.50 17.21
N PRO A 332 -18.21 -1.42 17.01
CA PRO A 332 -18.18 -2.38 15.90
C PRO A 332 -18.47 -1.72 14.54
N ARG A 333 -18.98 -0.48 14.52
CA ARG A 333 -19.16 0.26 13.26
C ARG A 333 -17.84 0.41 12.51
N SER A 334 -17.89 0.18 11.20
CA SER A 334 -16.71 0.02 10.36
C SER A 334 -16.66 1.02 9.17
N PRO A 335 -16.54 2.33 9.41
CA PRO A 335 -16.34 3.30 8.32
C PRO A 335 -14.97 3.13 7.63
N ASP A 336 -13.97 2.67 8.38
CA ASP A 336 -12.61 2.39 7.95
C ASP A 336 -12.35 0.89 8.06
N ILE A 337 -12.50 0.15 6.96
CA ILE A 337 -12.60 -1.31 7.03
C ILE A 337 -11.28 -2.03 6.77
N SER A 338 -10.45 -1.48 5.88
CA SER A 338 -9.57 -2.30 5.05
C SER A 338 -8.41 -2.91 5.82
N ALA A 339 -7.72 -2.10 6.62
CA ALA A 339 -6.55 -2.57 7.33
C ALA A 339 -6.88 -3.66 8.37
N ARG A 340 -7.94 -3.44 9.17
CA ARG A 340 -8.33 -4.39 10.21
C ARG A 340 -8.79 -5.72 9.61
N THR A 341 -9.75 -5.60 8.72
CA THR A 341 -10.42 -6.72 8.05
C THR A 341 -9.42 -7.53 7.22
N GLY A 342 -8.56 -6.86 6.45
CA GLY A 342 -7.55 -7.50 5.62
C GLY A 342 -6.44 -8.17 6.43
N ALA A 343 -5.93 -7.51 7.48
CA ALA A 343 -4.89 -8.11 8.32
C ALA A 343 -5.40 -9.37 9.03
N MET A 344 -6.63 -9.36 9.54
CA MET A 344 -7.20 -10.55 10.17
C MET A 344 -7.49 -11.66 9.15
N ALA A 345 -8.07 -11.32 7.99
CA ALA A 345 -8.31 -12.31 6.94
C ALA A 345 -7.00 -12.99 6.52
N SER A 346 -5.92 -12.21 6.35
CA SER A 346 -4.58 -12.72 6.10
C SER A 346 -4.07 -13.61 7.24
N ALA A 347 -4.18 -13.16 8.49
CA ALA A 347 -3.74 -13.93 9.66
C ALA A 347 -4.43 -15.30 9.76
N LEU A 348 -5.75 -15.34 9.55
CA LEU A 348 -6.54 -16.57 9.60
C LEU A 348 -6.14 -17.56 8.48
N VAL A 349 -5.94 -17.06 7.26
CA VAL A 349 -5.45 -17.87 6.13
C VAL A 349 -4.06 -18.42 6.40
N VAL A 350 -3.13 -17.57 6.86
CA VAL A 350 -1.74 -17.96 7.16
C VAL A 350 -1.72 -19.01 8.27
N ALA A 351 -2.51 -18.83 9.32
CA ALA A 351 -2.62 -19.77 10.44
C ALA A 351 -3.35 -21.07 10.06
N GLY A 352 -4.10 -21.10 8.95
CA GLY A 352 -4.95 -22.22 8.56
C GLY A 352 -6.14 -22.43 9.50
N ARG A 353 -6.70 -21.33 10.04
CA ARG A 353 -7.76 -21.35 11.06
C ARG A 353 -8.94 -20.49 10.63
N GLU A 354 -10.15 -20.84 11.04
CA GLU A 354 -11.34 -19.99 10.89
C GLU A 354 -11.63 -19.55 9.44
N ASN A 355 -11.47 -20.47 8.47
CA ASN A 355 -11.56 -20.19 7.04
C ASN A 355 -12.87 -19.49 6.62
N GLU A 356 -14.00 -19.81 7.27
CA GLU A 356 -15.27 -19.15 7.01
C GLU A 356 -15.24 -17.66 7.39
N MET A 357 -14.68 -17.33 8.57
CA MET A 357 -14.48 -15.95 8.98
C MET A 357 -13.53 -15.23 8.02
N ALA A 358 -12.41 -15.84 7.63
CA ALA A 358 -11.49 -15.26 6.66
C ALA A 358 -12.20 -14.90 5.33
N ARG A 359 -13.01 -15.81 4.79
CA ARG A 359 -13.81 -15.59 3.58
C ARG A 359 -14.85 -14.49 3.76
N ARG A 360 -15.56 -14.45 4.89
CA ARG A 360 -16.53 -13.40 5.22
C ARG A 360 -15.86 -12.02 5.23
N LEU A 361 -14.73 -11.90 5.90
CA LEU A 361 -13.94 -10.67 5.96
C LEU A 361 -13.49 -10.23 4.56
N ALA A 362 -13.02 -11.15 3.73
CA ALA A 362 -12.65 -10.85 2.35
C ALA A 362 -13.84 -10.45 1.47
N GLY A 363 -15.00 -11.07 1.66
CA GLY A 363 -16.26 -10.66 1.02
C GLY A 363 -16.62 -9.19 1.32
N ALA A 364 -16.50 -8.78 2.58
CA ALA A 364 -16.71 -7.39 2.99
C ALA A 364 -15.72 -6.42 2.32
N LEU A 365 -14.46 -6.84 2.11
CA LEU A 365 -13.46 -6.04 1.37
C LEU A 365 -13.86 -5.87 -0.11
N VAL A 366 -14.41 -6.92 -0.76
CA VAL A 366 -14.91 -6.82 -2.14
C VAL A 366 -16.06 -5.83 -2.24
N GLU A 367 -17.06 -5.98 -1.36
CA GLU A 367 -18.27 -5.16 -1.37
C GLU A 367 -17.94 -3.67 -1.16
N HIS A 368 -17.07 -3.40 -0.20
CA HIS A 368 -16.74 -2.05 0.23
C HIS A 368 -15.37 -1.57 -0.25
N GLN A 369 -14.86 -2.12 -1.35
CA GLN A 369 -13.51 -1.84 -1.86
C GLN A 369 -13.20 -0.35 -2.06
N GLY A 370 -14.20 0.51 -2.28
CA GLY A 370 -13.97 1.95 -2.43
C GLY A 370 -13.29 2.57 -1.20
N ARG A 371 -13.50 1.96 -0.02
CA ARG A 371 -12.94 2.39 1.27
C ARG A 371 -11.50 1.90 1.50
N MET A 372 -10.84 1.23 0.55
CA MET A 372 -9.52 0.60 0.80
C MET A 372 -8.44 1.58 1.30
N ARG A 373 -8.46 2.85 0.88
CA ARG A 373 -7.52 3.91 1.34
C ARG A 373 -7.91 4.57 2.67
N HIS A 374 -8.97 4.10 3.31
CA HIS A 374 -9.50 4.67 4.53
C HIS A 374 -9.35 3.65 5.66
N ALA A 375 -8.20 3.75 6.33
CA ALA A 375 -7.85 2.86 7.42
C ALA A 375 -7.20 3.67 8.55
N HIS A 376 -7.97 4.00 9.58
CA HIS A 376 -7.44 4.80 10.69
C HIS A 376 -6.93 6.16 10.15
N ALA A 377 -5.78 6.66 10.62
CA ALA A 377 -5.13 7.85 10.07
C ALA A 377 -4.16 7.55 8.89
N MET A 378 -4.18 6.34 8.33
CA MET A 378 -3.18 5.84 7.37
C MET A 378 -3.86 5.16 6.16
N SER A 379 -3.69 5.72 4.97
CA SER A 379 -4.13 5.08 3.73
C SER A 379 -3.30 3.86 3.35
N SER A 380 -2.01 3.90 3.66
CA SER A 380 -1.05 2.87 3.27
C SER A 380 -1.43 1.47 3.77
N ILE A 381 -1.66 1.32 5.08
CA ILE A 381 -2.00 0.04 5.71
C ILE A 381 -3.33 -0.53 5.20
N GLY A 382 -4.23 0.34 4.75
CA GLY A 382 -5.50 -0.07 4.17
C GLY A 382 -5.31 -0.81 2.86
N LEU A 383 -4.41 -0.34 2.01
CA LEU A 383 -4.04 -1.03 0.76
C LEU A 383 -3.17 -2.26 1.03
N ILE A 384 -2.16 -2.14 1.89
CA ILE A 384 -1.23 -3.24 2.20
C ILE A 384 -2.00 -4.45 2.74
N TYR A 385 -2.73 -4.28 3.85
CA TYR A 385 -3.42 -5.40 4.47
C TYR A 385 -4.73 -5.74 3.77
N GLY A 386 -5.45 -4.76 3.21
CA GLY A 386 -6.69 -4.99 2.48
C GLY A 386 -6.49 -5.92 1.29
N PHE A 387 -5.50 -5.64 0.44
CA PHE A 387 -5.20 -6.52 -0.70
C PHE A 387 -4.57 -7.85 -0.28
N ALA A 388 -3.78 -7.87 0.80
CA ALA A 388 -3.22 -9.10 1.36
C ALA A 388 -4.31 -10.10 1.80
N GLY A 389 -5.23 -9.65 2.67
CA GLY A 389 -6.33 -10.48 3.15
C GLY A 389 -7.28 -10.90 2.04
N LEU A 390 -7.56 -9.99 1.09
CA LEU A 390 -8.39 -10.30 -0.06
C LEU A 390 -7.77 -11.38 -0.95
N ARG A 391 -6.47 -11.28 -1.26
CA ARG A 391 -5.77 -12.29 -2.06
C ARG A 391 -5.76 -13.66 -1.38
N GLY A 392 -5.48 -13.69 -0.08
CA GLY A 392 -5.32 -14.94 0.66
C GLY A 392 -6.64 -15.68 0.84
N ALA A 393 -7.73 -14.97 1.14
CA ALA A 393 -9.01 -15.59 1.48
C ALA A 393 -10.01 -15.68 0.31
N LEU A 394 -9.90 -14.82 -0.71
CA LEU A 394 -10.84 -14.77 -1.85
C LEU A 394 -10.15 -14.31 -3.16
N PRO A 395 -9.33 -15.17 -3.81
CA PRO A 395 -8.53 -14.82 -4.98
C PRO A 395 -9.31 -14.21 -6.15
N GLU A 396 -10.50 -14.70 -6.45
CA GLU A 396 -11.37 -14.16 -7.50
C GLU A 396 -11.90 -12.75 -7.16
N GLY A 397 -12.15 -12.51 -5.87
CA GLY A 397 -12.48 -11.19 -5.35
C GLY A 397 -11.30 -10.23 -5.51
N HIS A 398 -10.09 -10.69 -5.24
CA HIS A 398 -8.86 -9.93 -5.44
C HIS A 398 -8.69 -9.49 -6.89
N GLU A 399 -8.82 -10.40 -7.85
CA GLU A 399 -8.68 -10.08 -9.28
C GLU A 399 -9.69 -9.00 -9.72
N LYS A 400 -10.96 -9.15 -9.29
CA LYS A 400 -12.02 -8.16 -9.57
C LYS A 400 -11.68 -6.79 -8.99
N VAL A 401 -11.18 -6.73 -7.76
CA VAL A 401 -10.83 -5.47 -7.11
C VAL A 401 -9.57 -4.86 -7.74
N MET A 402 -8.54 -5.64 -8.03
CA MET A 402 -7.32 -5.16 -8.70
C MET A 402 -7.62 -4.52 -10.06
N ARG A 403 -8.50 -5.12 -10.87
CA ARG A 403 -8.96 -4.50 -12.13
C ARG A 403 -9.59 -3.13 -11.90
N LYS A 404 -10.49 -3.04 -10.92
CA LYS A 404 -11.16 -1.78 -10.56
C LYS A 404 -10.20 -0.73 -9.99
N TRP A 405 -9.11 -1.16 -9.38
CA TRP A 405 -8.07 -0.29 -8.82
C TRP A 405 -6.92 -0.01 -9.78
N ARG A 406 -6.97 -0.47 -11.04
CA ARG A 406 -5.97 -0.10 -12.05
C ARG A 406 -5.79 1.42 -12.21
N PRO A 407 -6.86 2.25 -12.18
CA PRO A 407 -6.72 3.70 -12.17
C PRO A 407 -5.85 4.25 -11.03
N PHE A 408 -5.86 3.60 -9.87
CA PHE A 408 -5.02 4.01 -8.74
C PHE A 408 -3.53 3.84 -9.06
N LEU A 409 -3.15 2.71 -9.66
CA LEU A 409 -1.77 2.45 -10.06
C LEU A 409 -1.30 3.45 -11.13
N GLU A 410 -2.18 3.77 -12.08
CA GLU A 410 -1.88 4.71 -13.17
C GLU A 410 -1.65 6.14 -12.66
N LEU A 411 -2.45 6.60 -11.69
CA LEU A 411 -2.25 7.91 -11.05
C LEU A 411 -1.10 7.92 -10.05
N SER A 412 -0.70 6.76 -9.53
CA SER A 412 0.40 6.66 -8.57
C SER A 412 1.76 6.63 -9.26
N ARG A 413 1.91 5.97 -10.42
CA ARG A 413 3.20 5.87 -11.10
C ARG A 413 3.71 7.24 -11.57
N ASN A 414 5.01 7.46 -11.45
CA ASN A 414 5.67 8.68 -11.96
C ASN A 414 6.56 8.36 -13.17
N ALA A 415 7.02 9.41 -13.85
CA ALA A 415 7.87 9.28 -15.03
C ALA A 415 9.25 8.65 -14.74
N ALA A 416 9.70 8.66 -13.47
CA ALA A 416 10.95 8.06 -13.04
C ALA A 416 10.86 6.53 -12.83
N GLY A 417 9.67 5.92 -13.05
CA GLY A 417 9.47 4.48 -12.90
C GLY A 417 9.25 4.03 -11.44
N SER A 418 9.03 4.96 -10.51
CA SER A 418 8.57 4.68 -9.15
C SER A 418 7.15 5.21 -8.96
N VAL A 419 6.71 5.44 -7.72
CA VAL A 419 5.39 6.01 -7.45
C VAL A 419 5.41 7.25 -6.57
N SER A 420 4.46 8.12 -6.82
CA SER A 420 4.02 9.21 -5.97
C SER A 420 3.00 8.70 -4.95
N TYR A 421 3.03 9.25 -3.73
CA TYR A 421 2.04 8.89 -2.72
C TYR A 421 0.62 9.33 -3.12
N PHE A 422 -0.32 8.39 -3.11
CA PHE A 422 -1.73 8.62 -3.39
C PHE A 422 -2.60 8.19 -2.19
N GLY A 423 -2.82 9.13 -1.27
CA GLY A 423 -3.63 8.90 -0.07
C GLY A 423 -5.14 8.88 -0.33
N GLY A 424 -5.90 8.59 0.71
CA GLY A 424 -7.37 8.63 0.71
C GLY A 424 -7.92 10.06 0.74
N LYS A 425 -9.24 10.18 0.54
CA LYS A 425 -9.99 11.46 0.48
C LYS A 425 -10.08 12.24 1.80
N ARG A 426 -9.49 11.73 2.88
CA ARG A 426 -9.64 12.27 4.23
C ARG A 426 -8.27 12.32 4.92
N ASN A 427 -8.23 11.93 6.19
CA ASN A 427 -7.04 11.97 7.02
C ASN A 427 -5.93 11.05 6.50
N ILE A 428 -4.79 11.65 6.15
CA ILE A 428 -3.53 10.97 5.81
C ILE A 428 -2.42 11.24 6.84
N GLY A 429 -2.77 11.77 8.02
CA GLY A 429 -1.81 12.28 9.00
C GLY A 429 -0.83 11.21 9.50
N GLY A 430 -1.28 9.96 9.61
CA GLY A 430 -0.42 8.83 9.94
C GLY A 430 0.67 8.60 8.90
N ASP A 431 0.33 8.63 7.62
CA ASP A 431 1.31 8.45 6.53
C ASP A 431 2.26 9.66 6.41
N GLN A 432 1.81 10.87 6.77
CA GLN A 432 2.70 12.03 6.87
C GLN A 432 3.80 11.79 7.91
N TYR A 433 3.52 11.10 9.02
CA TYR A 433 4.55 10.74 9.99
C TYR A 433 5.54 9.71 9.43
N LEU A 434 5.05 8.72 8.67
CA LEU A 434 5.86 7.67 8.05
C LEU A 434 6.78 8.20 6.94
N GLY A 435 6.45 9.35 6.36
CA GLY A 435 7.16 9.89 5.20
C GLY A 435 6.51 9.40 3.91
N LEU A 436 5.90 10.32 3.16
CA LEU A 436 5.02 10.01 2.04
C LEU A 436 5.72 9.27 0.90
N ALA A 437 6.96 9.64 0.56
CA ALA A 437 7.68 9.02 -0.54
C ALA A 437 7.96 7.52 -0.32
N PRO A 438 8.64 7.10 0.77
CA PRO A 438 8.91 5.67 0.98
C PRO A 438 7.63 4.86 1.26
N ILE A 439 6.66 5.38 2.04
CA ILE A 439 5.39 4.65 2.27
C ILE A 439 4.52 4.55 1.03
N GLY A 440 4.50 5.56 0.16
CA GLY A 440 3.81 5.52 -1.11
C GLY A 440 4.36 4.42 -2.01
N ASN A 441 5.69 4.25 -2.02
CA ASN A 441 6.34 3.17 -2.73
C ASN A 441 6.03 1.79 -2.12
N ALA A 442 6.18 1.64 -0.80
CA ALA A 442 5.92 0.37 -0.13
C ALA A 442 4.45 -0.08 -0.29
N MET A 443 3.48 0.84 -0.17
CA MET A 443 2.05 0.49 -0.30
C MET A 443 1.70 -0.02 -1.70
N VAL A 444 2.24 0.60 -2.77
CA VAL A 444 1.97 0.18 -4.15
C VAL A 444 2.71 -1.11 -4.48
N ALA A 445 3.96 -1.25 -4.02
CA ALA A 445 4.71 -2.49 -4.19
C ALA A 445 3.99 -3.70 -3.59
N LEU A 446 3.52 -3.58 -2.34
CA LEU A 446 2.81 -4.67 -1.66
C LEU A 446 1.41 -4.92 -2.26
N MET A 447 0.72 -3.87 -2.71
CA MET A 447 -0.52 -4.02 -3.49
C MET A 447 -0.27 -4.83 -4.78
N ILE A 448 0.76 -4.50 -5.56
CA ILE A 448 1.09 -5.26 -6.80
C ILE A 448 1.50 -6.69 -6.46
N ALA A 449 2.40 -6.86 -5.49
CA ALA A 449 2.93 -8.15 -5.09
C ALA A 449 1.86 -9.11 -4.55
N SER A 450 0.74 -8.59 -4.05
CA SER A 450 -0.40 -9.42 -3.69
C SER A 450 -0.97 -10.19 -4.88
N GLY A 451 -0.86 -9.68 -6.12
CA GLY A 451 -1.27 -10.42 -7.31
C GLY A 451 -0.47 -11.70 -7.55
N GLU A 452 0.82 -11.70 -7.19
CA GLU A 452 1.70 -12.86 -7.38
C GLU A 452 1.56 -13.90 -6.26
N GLY A 453 1.02 -13.51 -5.09
CA GLY A 453 0.83 -14.41 -3.95
C GLY A 453 2.14 -15.02 -3.42
N LYS A 454 3.28 -14.32 -3.55
CA LYS A 454 4.59 -14.82 -3.10
C LYS A 454 4.78 -14.77 -1.59
N LEU A 455 4.51 -13.61 -0.98
CA LEU A 455 4.55 -13.44 0.48
C LEU A 455 3.47 -14.31 1.14
N HIS A 456 3.76 -14.83 2.32
CA HIS A 456 2.83 -15.68 3.06
C HIS A 456 1.59 -14.89 3.49
N MET A 457 1.74 -13.61 3.84
CA MET A 457 0.62 -12.69 4.12
C MET A 457 -0.30 -12.48 2.91
N HIS A 458 0.16 -12.78 1.69
CA HIS A 458 -0.64 -12.77 0.46
C HIS A 458 -1.22 -14.15 0.11
N GLY A 459 -1.15 -15.13 1.02
CA GLY A 459 -1.58 -16.52 0.79
C GLY A 459 -0.51 -17.39 0.13
N GLY A 460 0.74 -16.94 0.06
CA GLY A 460 1.85 -17.76 -0.41
C GLY A 460 2.13 -18.94 0.53
N THR A 461 2.54 -20.07 -0.06
CA THR A 461 2.84 -21.30 0.71
C THR A 461 4.28 -21.80 0.50
N ARG A 462 4.95 -21.35 -0.56
CA ARG A 462 6.33 -21.73 -0.87
C ARG A 462 7.28 -21.14 0.19
N LYS A 463 8.25 -21.94 0.64
CA LYS A 463 9.40 -21.47 1.44
C LYS A 463 10.66 -21.46 0.58
N VAL A 464 11.68 -20.70 0.99
CA VAL A 464 12.99 -20.63 0.31
C VAL A 464 12.81 -20.33 -1.19
N TRP A 465 12.04 -19.29 -1.48
CA TRP A 465 11.73 -18.89 -2.85
C TRP A 465 12.58 -17.71 -3.33
N PHE A 466 13.21 -16.98 -2.41
CA PHE A 466 13.83 -15.70 -2.71
C PHE A 466 15.04 -15.86 -3.63
N GLY A 467 15.07 -15.08 -4.71
CA GLY A 467 16.23 -15.00 -5.60
C GLY A 467 16.40 -16.18 -6.56
N GLY A 468 15.56 -17.20 -6.46
CA GLY A 468 15.57 -18.32 -7.38
C GLY A 468 15.12 -17.88 -8.78
N SER A 469 15.93 -18.15 -9.80
CA SER A 469 15.53 -18.03 -11.20
C SER A 469 14.27 -18.87 -11.43
N ARG A 470 13.16 -18.22 -11.80
CA ARG A 470 12.01 -18.90 -12.40
C ARG A 470 12.26 -19.13 -13.88
#